data_AF-A0AAV0R4G6-F1
#
_entry.id   AF-A0AAV0R4G6-F1
#
_cell.length_a   1.000
_cell.length_b   1.000
_cell.length_c   1.000
_cell.angle_alpha   90.00
_cell.angle_beta   90.00
_cell.angle_gamma   90.00
#
_symmetry.space_group_name_H-M   'P 1'
#
loop_
_entity.id
_entity.type
_entity.pdbx_description
1 polymer ?
#
loop_
_entity_poly.entity_id
_entity_poly.type
_entity_poly.pdbx_seq_one_letter_code
_entity_poly.pdbx_strand_id
1 'polypeptide(L)'
;MSTSNPSSSWIAQFKPGERVEVSSNDPGFRGSWFAGTVIRREENNPNRYVVEYDQLYEDESGEKLLQETLDWIQLRPPPPPPEKKKVQFKFGDEVEAFHSNGWWEGAIIAEHSGGKFAVFLRGSKEQIVFEEKDLRYDNFREF
;
A
#
# COMPACT_ATOMS: atom_id res chain seq x y z
N MET A 1 15.76 33.61 -28.67
CA MET A 1 14.57 33.18 -27.92
C MET A 1 14.64 31.67 -27.81
N SER A 2 15.19 31.17 -26.71
CA SER A 2 15.29 29.73 -26.44
C SER A 2 14.45 29.44 -25.22
N THR A 3 13.24 28.93 -25.43
CA THR A 3 12.41 28.42 -24.35
C THR A 3 12.96 27.06 -23.95
N SER A 4 13.74 27.03 -22.88
CA SER A 4 14.07 25.79 -22.17
C SER A 4 12.76 25.19 -21.67
N ASN A 5 12.42 24.01 -22.19
CA ASN A 5 11.36 23.17 -21.63
C ASN A 5 11.73 22.87 -20.17
N PRO A 6 10.88 23.20 -19.17
CA PRO A 6 11.11 22.69 -17.83
C PRO A 6 10.82 21.19 -17.87
N SER A 7 11.87 20.36 -17.79
CA SER A 7 11.68 18.93 -17.62
C SER A 7 10.96 18.71 -16.29
N SER A 8 9.72 18.23 -16.36
CA SER A 8 8.84 17.92 -15.24
C SER A 8 9.53 16.99 -14.23
N SER A 9 10.19 17.56 -13.22
CA SER A 9 11.09 16.86 -12.30
C SER A 9 10.42 16.43 -10.99
N TRP A 10 9.20 15.87 -11.04
CA TRP A 10 8.49 15.50 -9.80
C TRP A 10 7.91 14.09 -9.75
N ILE A 11 8.04 13.26 -10.79
CA ILE A 11 7.82 11.82 -10.61
C ILE A 11 9.14 11.22 -10.11
N ALA A 12 9.25 11.01 -8.80
CA ALA A 12 10.30 10.15 -8.27
C ALA A 12 10.19 8.80 -9.00
N GLN A 13 11.19 8.48 -9.81
CA GLN A 13 11.22 7.23 -10.56
C GLN A 13 11.76 6.15 -9.64
N PHE A 14 10.98 5.10 -9.40
CA PHE A 14 11.43 3.96 -8.62
C PHE A 14 12.58 3.25 -9.34
N LYS A 15 13.56 2.79 -8.56
CA LYS A 15 14.73 2.08 -9.09
C LYS A 15 14.57 0.57 -8.91
N PRO A 16 15.21 -0.26 -9.76
CA PRO A 16 15.35 -1.68 -9.50
C PRO A 16 15.91 -1.94 -8.08
N GLY A 17 15.27 -2.87 -7.35
CA GLY A 17 15.55 -3.20 -5.96
C GLY A 17 14.86 -2.31 -4.93
N GLU A 18 14.15 -1.26 -5.34
CA GLU A 18 13.43 -0.38 -4.42
C GLU A 18 12.14 -1.05 -3.91
N ARG A 19 11.90 -0.90 -2.60
CA ARG A 19 10.68 -1.38 -1.96
C ARG A 19 9.52 -0.44 -2.27
N VAL A 20 8.37 -1.01 -2.58
CA VAL A 20 7.15 -0.28 -2.90
C VAL A 20 5.94 -0.94 -2.25
N GLU A 21 4.85 -0.20 -2.16
CA GLU A 21 3.51 -0.74 -1.97
C GLU A 21 2.69 -0.56 -3.25
N VAL A 22 1.91 -1.57 -3.58
CA VAL A 22 1.16 -1.70 -4.83
C VAL A 22 -0.34 -1.66 -4.54
N SER A 23 -1.07 -0.80 -5.25
CA SER A 23 -2.53 -0.82 -5.28
C SER A 23 -3.06 -1.49 -6.55
N SER A 24 -4.22 -2.14 -6.43
CA SER A 24 -4.92 -2.75 -7.57
C SER A 24 -6.25 -2.05 -7.84
N ASN A 25 -6.59 -1.94 -9.12
CA ASN A 25 -7.87 -1.39 -9.59
C ASN A 25 -9.00 -2.43 -9.58
N ASP A 26 -8.66 -3.71 -9.40
CA ASP A 26 -9.59 -4.81 -9.39
C ASP A 26 -10.60 -4.64 -8.24
N PRO A 27 -11.91 -4.83 -8.48
CA PRO A 27 -12.94 -4.54 -7.49
C PRO A 27 -12.73 -5.20 -6.12
N GLY A 28 -12.17 -6.41 -6.07
CA GLY A 28 -11.89 -7.14 -4.84
C GLY A 28 -10.68 -6.64 -4.04
N PHE A 29 -9.83 -5.80 -4.65
CA PHE A 29 -8.58 -5.30 -4.08
C PHE A 29 -8.56 -3.77 -3.96
N ARG A 30 -9.67 -3.09 -4.22
CA ARG A 30 -9.75 -1.63 -4.07
C ARG A 30 -9.54 -1.22 -2.62
N GLY A 31 -8.70 -0.20 -2.42
CA GLY A 31 -8.32 0.30 -1.10
C GLY A 31 -7.28 -0.58 -0.39
N SER A 32 -6.64 -1.52 -1.10
CA SER A 32 -5.57 -2.34 -0.56
C SER A 32 -4.19 -1.93 -1.10
N TRP A 33 -3.17 -2.18 -0.29
CA TRP A 33 -1.77 -1.96 -0.60
C TRP A 33 -0.94 -3.18 -0.24
N PHE A 34 -0.32 -3.81 -1.24
CA PHE A 34 0.51 -4.99 -1.06
C PHE A 34 1.99 -4.63 -1.15
N ALA A 35 2.81 -5.21 -0.28
CA ALA A 35 4.25 -4.99 -0.32
C ALA A 35 4.88 -5.69 -1.54
N GLY A 36 5.81 -5.00 -2.18
CA GLY A 36 6.59 -5.56 -3.28
C GLY A 36 7.94 -4.88 -3.48
N THR A 37 8.64 -5.32 -4.52
CA THR A 37 9.96 -4.84 -4.93
C THR A 37 9.98 -4.57 -6.42
N VAL A 38 10.48 -3.40 -6.83
CA VAL A 38 10.65 -3.08 -8.24
C VAL A 38 11.76 -3.94 -8.83
N ILE A 39 11.41 -4.75 -9.83
CA ILE A 39 12.39 -5.58 -10.56
C ILE A 39 13.05 -4.77 -11.65
N ARG A 40 12.25 -4.06 -12.45
CA ARG A 40 12.72 -3.20 -13.54
C ARG A 40 11.65 -2.23 -14.00
N ARG A 41 12.07 -1.24 -14.77
CA ARG A 41 11.18 -0.40 -15.58
C ARG A 41 10.89 -1.09 -16.91
N GLU A 42 9.71 -0.87 -17.48
CA GLU A 42 9.39 -1.37 -18.82
C GLU A 42 10.17 -0.58 -19.89
N GLU A 43 10.77 -1.29 -20.86
CA GLU A 43 11.59 -0.68 -21.91
C GLU A 43 10.76 0.18 -22.87
N ASN A 44 9.56 -0.30 -23.23
CA ASN A 44 8.69 0.33 -24.22
C ASN A 44 7.73 1.38 -23.60
N ASN A 45 7.58 1.40 -22.28
CA ASN A 45 6.75 2.37 -21.59
C ASN A 45 7.40 2.81 -20.26
N PRO A 46 8.02 4.01 -20.22
CA PRO A 46 8.68 4.49 -19.02
C PRO A 46 7.72 4.78 -17.86
N ASN A 47 6.40 4.76 -18.06
CA ASN A 47 5.45 4.95 -16.97
C ASN A 47 5.09 3.64 -16.26
N ARG A 48 5.60 2.49 -16.73
CA ARG A 48 5.30 1.18 -16.17
C ARG A 48 6.52 0.50 -15.57
N TYR A 49 6.27 -0.27 -14.52
CA TYR A 49 7.27 -1.01 -13.77
C TYR A 49 6.83 -2.46 -13.64
N VAL A 50 7.81 -3.36 -13.66
CA VAL A 50 7.61 -4.75 -13.24
C VAL A 50 7.93 -4.82 -11.76
N VAL A 51 6.96 -5.25 -10.97
CA VAL A 51 7.06 -5.39 -9.52
C VAL A 51 6.80 -6.84 -9.16
N GLU A 52 7.63 -7.39 -8.27
CA GLU A 52 7.43 -8.68 -7.63
C GLU A 52 6.81 -8.45 -6.25
N TYR A 53 5.71 -9.12 -5.95
CA TYR A 53 5.05 -9.05 -4.65
C TYR A 53 5.81 -9.86 -3.61
N ASP A 54 5.85 -9.41 -2.36
CA ASP A 54 6.59 -10.09 -1.29
C ASP A 54 5.90 -11.38 -0.81
N GLN A 55 4.57 -11.45 -0.92
CA GLN A 55 3.74 -12.48 -0.28
C GLN A 55 2.58 -12.98 -1.16
N LEU A 56 2.56 -12.62 -2.44
CA LEU A 56 1.60 -13.14 -3.43
C LEU A 56 2.36 -14.04 -4.40
N TYR A 57 1.74 -15.15 -4.79
CA TYR A 57 2.35 -16.18 -5.62
C TYR A 57 1.59 -16.33 -6.94
N GLU A 58 2.27 -16.79 -7.98
CA GLU A 58 1.66 -17.00 -9.31
C GLU A 58 0.57 -18.09 -9.27
N ASP A 59 0.71 -19.06 -8.37
CA ASP A 59 -0.22 -20.16 -8.18
C ASP A 59 -0.19 -20.69 -6.73
N GLU A 60 -0.98 -21.74 -6.48
CA GLU A 60 -1.14 -22.38 -5.17
C GLU A 60 0.09 -23.19 -4.72
N SER A 61 1.08 -23.43 -5.60
CA SER A 61 2.31 -24.15 -5.24
C SER A 61 3.17 -23.35 -4.27
N GLY A 62 3.07 -22.02 -4.32
CA GLY A 62 3.90 -21.12 -3.52
C GLY A 62 5.39 -21.11 -3.92
N GLU A 63 5.76 -21.67 -5.08
CA GLU A 63 7.16 -21.75 -5.49
C GLU A 63 7.69 -20.43 -6.07
N LYS A 64 6.82 -19.64 -6.71
CA LYS A 64 7.19 -18.42 -7.40
C LYS A 64 6.29 -17.25 -7.03
N LEU A 65 6.92 -16.15 -6.63
CA LEU A 65 6.23 -14.90 -6.33
C LEU A 65 5.64 -14.29 -7.60
N LEU A 66 4.46 -13.68 -7.43
CA LEU A 66 3.74 -13.02 -8.50
C LEU A 66 4.52 -11.78 -8.95
N GLN A 67 4.69 -11.64 -10.27
CA GLN A 67 5.17 -10.41 -10.89
C GLN A 67 4.09 -9.78 -11.76
N GLU A 68 3.90 -8.47 -11.62
CA GLU A 68 2.95 -7.70 -12.44
C GLU A 68 3.60 -6.47 -13.06
N THR A 69 3.08 -6.07 -14.22
CA THR A 69 3.50 -4.83 -14.89
C THR A 69 2.47 -3.72 -14.67
N LEU A 70 2.80 -2.78 -13.80
CA LEU A 70 1.90 -1.80 -13.21
C LEU A 70 2.27 -0.38 -13.65
N ASP A 71 1.27 0.51 -13.70
CA ASP A 71 1.52 1.93 -13.94
C ASP A 71 2.09 2.60 -12.67
N TRP A 72 2.91 3.62 -12.83
CA TRP A 72 3.55 4.34 -11.72
C TRP A 72 2.54 4.87 -10.68
N ILE A 73 1.31 5.19 -11.12
CA ILE A 73 0.24 5.68 -10.23
C ILE A 73 -0.25 4.61 -9.24
N GLN A 74 0.00 3.34 -9.53
CA GLN A 74 -0.35 2.21 -8.65
C GLN A 74 0.72 1.92 -7.59
N LEU A 75 1.83 2.65 -7.61
CA LEU A 75 2.97 2.42 -6.74
C LEU A 75 3.15 3.60 -5.78
N ARG A 76 3.48 3.30 -4.53
CA ARG A 76 3.97 4.28 -3.56
C ARG A 76 5.19 3.75 -2.81
N PRO A 77 6.04 4.62 -2.24
CA PRO A 77 7.02 4.19 -1.25
C PRO A 77 6.30 3.58 -0.03
N PRO A 78 6.91 2.61 0.67
CA PRO A 78 6.42 2.15 1.97
C PRO A 78 6.33 3.36 2.93
N PRO A 79 5.37 3.37 3.87
CA PRO A 79 5.31 4.44 4.85
C PRO A 79 6.61 4.51 5.65
N PRO A 80 6.95 5.70 6.21
CA PRO A 80 8.09 5.82 7.09
C PRO A 80 7.96 4.83 8.27
N PRO A 81 9.08 4.34 8.81
CA PRO A 81 9.04 3.47 9.98
C PRO A 81 8.20 4.11 11.09
N PRO A 82 7.35 3.34 11.79
CA PRO A 82 6.52 3.88 12.85
C PRO A 82 7.40 4.58 13.89
N GLU A 83 6.96 5.75 14.35
CA GLU A 83 7.62 6.43 15.45
C GLU A 83 7.67 5.51 16.68
N LYS A 84 8.72 5.61 17.50
CA LYS A 84 8.87 4.78 18.72
C LYS A 84 7.78 5.01 19.77
N LYS A 85 6.82 5.90 19.52
CA LYS A 85 5.72 6.20 20.43
C LYS A 85 4.57 5.24 20.14
N LYS A 86 3.95 4.74 21.20
CA LYS A 86 2.69 3.99 21.07
C LYS A 86 1.66 4.84 20.35
N VAL A 87 0.99 4.25 19.37
CA VAL A 87 -0.01 4.94 18.58
C VAL A 87 -1.34 4.81 19.31
N GLN A 88 -1.95 5.94 19.66
CA GLN A 88 -3.23 5.97 20.37
C GLN A 88 -4.36 6.17 19.37
N PHE A 89 -4.74 5.07 18.75
CA PHE A 89 -5.93 4.97 17.91
C PHE A 89 -7.21 5.25 18.71
N LYS A 90 -8.18 5.92 18.09
CA LYS A 90 -9.49 6.24 18.67
C LYS A 90 -10.61 6.00 17.67
N PHE A 91 -11.85 5.92 18.18
CA PHE A 91 -13.03 5.90 17.32
C PHE A 91 -13.01 7.05 16.27
N GLY A 92 -13.27 6.69 15.02
CA GLY A 92 -13.31 7.61 13.89
C GLY A 92 -11.96 7.89 13.22
N ASP A 93 -10.85 7.39 13.75
CA ASP A 93 -9.56 7.45 13.07
C ASP A 93 -9.59 6.63 11.77
N GLU A 94 -9.05 7.23 10.71
CA GLU A 94 -8.80 6.54 9.43
C GLU A 94 -7.49 5.78 9.53
N VAL A 95 -7.54 4.51 9.17
CA VAL A 95 -6.43 3.58 9.32
C VAL A 95 -6.28 2.70 8.09
N GLU A 96 -5.09 2.16 7.92
CA GLU A 96 -4.88 0.99 7.10
C GLU A 96 -4.66 -0.22 8.04
N ALA A 97 -5.43 -1.29 7.83
CA ALA A 97 -5.35 -2.51 8.63
C ALA A 97 -4.68 -3.64 7.86
N PHE A 98 -3.70 -4.31 8.48
CA PHE A 98 -3.00 -5.42 7.85
C PHE A 98 -3.85 -6.69 7.90
N HIS A 99 -4.29 -7.14 6.72
CA HIS A 99 -5.13 -8.32 6.56
C HIS A 99 -4.85 -9.00 5.21
N SER A 100 -4.84 -10.33 5.16
CA SER A 100 -4.63 -11.09 3.91
C SER A 100 -3.39 -10.62 3.11
N ASN A 101 -2.27 -10.41 3.82
CA ASN A 101 -0.97 -9.98 3.28
C ASN A 101 -0.92 -8.56 2.67
N GLY A 102 -1.96 -7.75 2.88
CA GLY A 102 -2.02 -6.35 2.43
C GLY A 102 -2.51 -5.40 3.52
N TRP A 103 -2.32 -4.11 3.29
CA TRP A 103 -2.85 -3.02 4.11
C TRP A 103 -4.16 -2.52 3.50
N TRP A 104 -5.25 -2.53 4.27
CA TRP A 104 -6.60 -2.22 3.79
C TRP A 104 -7.15 -0.97 4.45
N GLU A 105 -7.64 -0.04 3.64
CA GLU A 105 -8.29 1.19 4.10
C GLU A 105 -9.54 0.88 4.94
N GLY A 106 -9.60 1.52 6.11
CA GLY A 106 -10.72 1.37 7.03
C GLY A 106 -10.82 2.51 8.03
N ALA A 107 -11.84 2.44 8.87
CA ALA A 107 -12.05 3.38 9.96
C ALA A 107 -12.32 2.64 11.27
N ILE A 108 -11.81 3.15 12.37
CA ILE A 108 -12.05 2.57 13.69
C ILE A 108 -13.49 2.88 14.12
N ILE A 109 -14.25 1.82 14.40
CA ILE A 109 -15.68 1.89 14.78
C ILE A 109 -15.95 1.44 16.22
N ALA A 110 -14.97 0.84 16.90
CA ALA A 110 -15.03 0.61 18.34
C ALA A 110 -13.64 0.36 18.94
N GLU A 111 -13.47 0.72 20.21
CA GLU A 111 -12.31 0.40 21.03
C GLU A 111 -12.66 -0.75 21.98
N HIS A 112 -11.79 -1.75 22.08
CA HIS A 112 -11.96 -2.90 22.95
C HIS A 112 -10.87 -2.96 24.02
N SER A 113 -11.13 -3.71 25.09
CA SER A 113 -10.13 -3.95 26.12
C SER A 113 -8.91 -4.69 25.55
N GLY A 114 -7.73 -4.41 26.10
CA GLY A 114 -6.48 -5.06 25.69
C GLY A 114 -5.83 -4.48 24.43
N GLY A 115 -6.16 -3.24 24.03
CA GLY A 115 -5.50 -2.56 22.91
C GLY A 115 -5.93 -3.11 21.55
N LYS A 116 -7.21 -3.49 21.44
CA LYS A 116 -7.81 -4.00 20.20
C LYS A 116 -8.85 -3.02 19.68
N PHE A 117 -9.00 -2.97 18.37
CA PHE A 117 -9.87 -2.02 17.70
C PHE A 117 -10.72 -2.74 16.65
N ALA A 118 -12.02 -2.49 16.66
CA ALA A 118 -12.87 -2.90 15.55
C ALA A 118 -12.73 -1.88 14.42
N VAL A 119 -12.39 -2.35 13.23
CA VAL A 119 -12.22 -1.55 12.03
C VAL A 119 -13.26 -1.97 11.00
N PHE A 120 -13.92 -0.98 10.41
CA PHE A 120 -14.75 -1.19 9.22
C PHE A 120 -13.87 -1.05 7.97
N LEU A 121 -13.66 -2.14 7.24
CA LEU A 121 -12.90 -2.17 6.00
C LEU A 121 -13.77 -1.66 4.85
N ARG A 122 -13.35 -0.59 4.18
CA ARG A 122 -14.18 0.11 3.18
C ARG A 122 -14.41 -0.72 1.92
N GLY A 123 -13.38 -1.42 1.46
CA GLY A 123 -13.42 -2.23 0.23
C GLY A 123 -14.39 -3.41 0.34
N SER A 124 -14.27 -4.23 1.40
CA SER A 124 -15.10 -5.43 1.61
C SER A 124 -16.41 -5.15 2.35
N LYS A 125 -16.54 -4.00 3.02
CA LYS A 125 -17.65 -3.64 3.92
C LYS A 125 -17.77 -4.57 5.13
N GLU A 126 -16.65 -5.11 5.59
CA GLU A 126 -16.58 -5.99 6.74
C GLU A 126 -16.16 -5.24 8.00
N GLN A 127 -16.52 -5.79 9.16
CA GLN A 127 -16.02 -5.36 10.47
C GLN A 127 -15.10 -6.44 11.02
N ILE A 128 -13.86 -6.09 11.31
CA ILE A 128 -12.85 -7.02 11.83
C ILE A 128 -12.13 -6.37 13.03
N VAL A 129 -11.75 -7.17 14.03
CA VAL A 129 -11.02 -6.70 15.21
C VAL A 129 -9.52 -6.94 15.03
N PHE A 130 -8.73 -5.88 15.19
CA PHE A 130 -7.27 -5.88 15.02
C PHE A 130 -6.54 -5.48 16.30
N GLU A 131 -5.28 -5.88 16.41
CA GLU A 131 -4.35 -5.39 17.44
C GLU A 131 -3.66 -4.10 16.95
N GLU A 132 -3.16 -3.26 17.87
CA GLU A 132 -2.44 -2.01 17.53
C GLU A 132 -1.32 -2.23 16.50
N LYS A 133 -0.59 -3.35 16.58
CA LYS A 133 0.52 -3.67 15.66
C LYS A 133 0.09 -3.92 14.21
N ASP A 134 -1.17 -4.26 14.01
CA ASP A 134 -1.75 -4.58 12.69
C ASP A 134 -2.48 -3.36 12.11
N LEU A 135 -2.33 -2.18 12.73
CA LEU A 135 -2.92 -0.93 12.31
C LEU A 135 -1.83 0.13 12.10
N ARG A 136 -2.05 0.99 11.11
CA ARG A 136 -1.31 2.24 10.93
C ARG A 136 -2.27 3.34 10.52
N TYR A 137 -1.92 4.60 10.77
CA TYR A 137 -2.70 5.71 10.24
C TYR A 137 -2.66 5.70 8.72
N ASP A 138 -3.81 5.98 8.11
CA ASP A 138 -3.85 6.25 6.68
C ASP A 138 -3.17 7.60 6.42
N ASN A 139 -2.03 7.56 5.71
CA ASN A 139 -1.22 8.75 5.42
C ASN A 139 -1.76 9.58 4.24
N PHE A 140 -2.92 9.24 3.66
CA PHE A 140 -3.43 9.87 2.43
C PHE A 140 -4.36 11.09 2.61
N ARG A 141 -4.16 11.93 3.64
CA ARG A 141 -4.89 13.20 3.78
C ARG A 141 -4.08 14.48 3.61
N GLU A 142 -2.91 14.44 2.97
CA GLU A 142 -2.21 15.65 2.53
C GLU A 142 -2.10 15.74 1.00
N PHE A 143 -3.24 15.90 0.30
CA PHE A 143 -3.33 16.58 -1.00
C PHE A 143 -4.67 17.31 -1.13
#